data_AF-A0AAN5IEE0-F1
#
_entry.id   AF-A0AAN5IEE0-F1
#
_cell.length_a   1.000
_cell.length_b   1.000
_cell.length_c   1.000
_cell.angle_alpha   90.00
_cell.angle_beta   90.00
_cell.angle_gamma   90.00
#
_symmetry.space_group_name_H-M   'P 1'
#
loop_
_entity.id
_entity.type
_entity.pdbx_description
1 polymer ?
#
loop_
_entity_poly.entity_id
_entity_poly.type
_entity_poly.pdbx_seq_one_letter_code
_entity_poly.pdbx_strand_id
1 'polypeptide(L)'
;MSLKRTSRRDTARDIILGTAPSGRGPRAPKGGIANLDKHRSYSSDGFQRRSQSSNNYRPRSEYPRTSRPSRPQVDTRQIDQLSKEIDRLQRQNKELLDHEKSARKRLEENQDRLHQKISRGASAKDVDELKKYVGMYEKEMGNYGSELKKLRSHLDKQNAELGRLTKDLQNRPQVDPNKIATATSQIDGRVKELQGQLSGLRQLMDKQQGEREKEARVYAENLSRMQEHLRAQEKSKNEGVNSLAKKFDADKEKLQDDNRRLAERLNATTTEVSKAVHDVNQKMKDEMNARNSQVELALRAQAENQAKFEREVMKQMSDQIVAQQKQIEALAQTIQTDRTKYKDRFTKVNEALAALEHHLELGNQKMDNIVNAEIQSRKLHEKGLLQKVSVVEDKLNNYISGINKSIDDVKAGKENVKMPNLDVDALRREMESIAADKNKLSMEGLLMLEEKISGMQTGFTRDKREVADRIAGMGENTDGVGKKQEEKHDNLKTQLNKLDMLHDDMEKAQERIRDKVERQIPQDLNELSAKADNIKHQMNTRIDKEEEERYLAIRELQEAFSKLQMQTAAGRGSSAVVREGSAQNE
;
A
#
# COMPACT_ATOMS: atom_id res chain seq x y z
N MET A 1 18.98 43.24 -4.44
CA MET A 1 19.69 42.12 -3.80
C MET A 1 18.67 41.16 -3.19
N SER A 2 18.60 39.92 -3.67
CA SER A 2 18.19 38.72 -2.92
C SER A 2 18.19 37.54 -3.91
N LEU A 3 19.22 36.71 -3.81
CA LEU A 3 19.49 35.56 -4.68
C LEU A 3 18.55 34.40 -4.31
N LYS A 4 17.64 34.03 -5.22
CA LYS A 4 16.87 32.77 -5.14
C LYS A 4 17.82 31.59 -5.33
N ARG A 5 18.18 30.92 -4.23
CA ARG A 5 18.87 29.62 -4.24
C ARG A 5 17.91 28.53 -4.71
N THR A 6 18.23 27.93 -5.85
CA THR A 6 17.62 26.69 -6.35
C THR A 6 18.21 25.52 -5.57
N SER A 7 17.52 25.05 -4.52
CA SER A 7 17.91 23.82 -3.82
C SER A 7 17.58 22.60 -4.68
N ARG A 8 18.56 21.73 -4.90
CA ARG A 8 18.34 20.38 -5.46
C ARG A 8 17.41 19.60 -4.53
N ARG A 9 16.27 19.13 -5.04
CA ARG A 9 15.37 18.22 -4.31
C ARG A 9 16.00 16.83 -4.24
N ASP A 10 15.97 16.26 -3.05
CA ASP A 10 16.59 14.99 -2.69
C ASP A 10 15.59 13.85 -2.95
N THR A 11 15.90 13.03 -3.94
CA THR A 11 15.00 11.98 -4.48
C THR A 11 14.70 10.89 -3.45
N ALA A 12 15.55 10.74 -2.43
CA ALA A 12 15.29 9.85 -1.30
C ALA A 12 14.14 10.35 -0.42
N ARG A 13 13.96 11.67 -0.30
CA ARG A 13 12.91 12.28 0.54
C ARG A 13 11.53 12.13 -0.09
N ASP A 14 11.46 12.17 -1.42
CA ASP A 14 10.21 11.99 -2.17
C ASP A 14 9.72 10.52 -2.11
N ILE A 15 10.64 9.55 -2.05
CA ILE A 15 10.31 8.11 -1.89
C ILE A 15 9.74 7.82 -0.49
N ILE A 16 10.28 8.46 0.54
CA ILE A 16 9.82 8.28 1.93
C ILE A 16 8.44 8.90 2.15
N LEU A 17 8.09 9.97 1.41
CA LEU A 17 6.82 10.69 1.56
C LEU A 17 5.70 10.18 0.64
N GLY A 18 5.93 9.13 -0.15
CA GLY A 18 4.91 8.51 -1.00
C GLY A 18 4.38 9.41 -2.12
N THR A 19 5.09 10.49 -2.45
CA THR A 19 4.73 11.40 -3.54
C THR A 19 5.39 10.95 -4.84
N ALA A 20 4.65 11.02 -5.95
CA ALA A 20 5.16 10.58 -7.25
C ALA A 20 6.44 11.35 -7.62
N PRO A 21 7.54 10.67 -8.03
CA PRO A 21 8.81 11.32 -8.28
C PRO A 21 8.69 12.29 -9.47
N SER A 22 8.73 13.59 -9.18
CA SER A 22 8.71 14.65 -10.21
C SER A 22 10.12 14.94 -10.69
N GLY A 23 10.67 14.04 -11.51
CA GLY A 23 11.99 14.20 -12.13
C GLY A 23 12.01 13.56 -13.50
N ARG A 24 12.34 14.34 -14.54
CA ARG A 24 12.62 13.81 -15.89
C ARG A 24 13.67 12.71 -15.76
N GLY A 25 13.27 11.48 -16.06
CA GLY A 25 14.13 10.31 -16.04
C GLY A 25 15.38 10.48 -16.91
N PRO A 26 16.42 9.67 -16.67
CA PRO A 26 17.72 9.80 -17.31
C PRO A 26 17.58 9.79 -18.84
N ARG A 27 18.23 10.76 -19.49
CA ARG A 27 18.32 10.87 -20.95
C ARG A 27 18.90 9.57 -21.51
N ALA A 28 18.18 8.98 -22.46
CA ALA A 28 18.64 7.86 -23.27
C ALA A 28 19.97 8.19 -23.98
N PRO A 29 20.88 7.22 -24.12
CA PRO A 29 21.99 7.35 -25.07
C PRO A 29 21.43 7.41 -26.50
N LYS A 30 21.75 8.50 -27.21
CA LYS A 30 21.43 8.65 -28.63
C LYS A 30 22.36 7.76 -29.47
N GLY A 31 21.76 6.74 -30.07
CA GLY A 31 21.88 6.37 -31.49
C GLY A 31 23.27 6.18 -32.11
N GLY A 32 23.61 4.92 -32.35
CA GLY A 32 24.27 4.44 -33.57
C GLY A 32 23.34 3.43 -34.27
N ILE A 33 22.98 3.73 -35.50
CA ILE A 33 22.00 3.09 -36.41
C ILE A 33 22.62 1.79 -36.98
N ALA A 34 21.93 0.65 -37.11
CA ALA A 34 21.08 0.36 -38.27
C ALA A 34 20.09 -0.80 -38.08
N ASN A 35 18.82 -0.49 -38.39
CA ASN A 35 17.75 -1.28 -39.00
C ASN A 35 17.84 -2.81 -39.02
N LEU A 36 16.79 -3.47 -38.51
CA LEU A 36 15.80 -4.07 -39.41
C LEU A 36 14.45 -4.36 -38.73
N ASP A 37 13.46 -4.43 -39.61
CA ASP A 37 12.02 -4.34 -39.45
C ASP A 37 11.33 -5.55 -38.78
N LYS A 38 10.33 -5.21 -37.96
CA LYS A 38 8.94 -5.70 -37.94
C LYS A 38 8.57 -7.14 -37.49
N HIS A 39 7.68 -7.07 -36.48
CA HIS A 39 6.44 -7.82 -36.28
C HIS A 39 6.44 -9.06 -35.34
N ARG A 40 5.84 -8.78 -34.16
CA ARG A 40 4.65 -9.44 -33.58
C ARG A 40 4.85 -10.55 -32.52
N SER A 41 4.46 -10.18 -31.29
CA SER A 41 3.60 -10.90 -30.30
C SER A 41 4.08 -12.28 -29.81
N TYR A 42 4.41 -12.56 -28.54
CA TYR A 42 3.69 -12.36 -27.26
C TYR A 42 2.17 -12.38 -27.43
N SER A 43 1.45 -13.37 -26.91
CA SER A 43 1.38 -13.61 -25.47
C SER A 43 0.63 -14.90 -25.13
N SER A 44 0.73 -15.26 -23.85
CA SER A 44 -0.17 -16.10 -23.08
C SER A 44 -0.06 -17.59 -23.32
N ASP A 45 0.47 -18.31 -22.32
CA ASP A 45 -0.48 -19.07 -21.52
C ASP A 45 0.06 -19.36 -20.13
N GLY A 46 -0.67 -18.82 -19.16
CA GLY A 46 -0.76 -19.41 -17.84
C GLY A 46 -1.73 -20.59 -17.86
N PHE A 47 -1.69 -21.29 -16.73
CA PHE A 47 -2.72 -22.17 -16.19
C PHE A 47 -2.60 -23.68 -16.44
N GLN A 48 -1.83 -24.27 -15.51
CA GLN A 48 -2.32 -25.14 -14.43
C GLN A 48 -3.10 -26.40 -14.79
N ARG A 49 -2.70 -27.52 -14.15
CA ARG A 49 -3.65 -28.52 -13.63
C ARG A 49 -3.08 -29.32 -12.46
N ARG A 50 -3.81 -29.29 -11.35
CA ARG A 50 -4.32 -30.43 -10.54
C ARG A 50 -4.69 -29.89 -9.15
N SER A 51 -5.73 -30.31 -8.44
CA SER A 51 -6.87 -31.23 -8.64
C SER A 51 -7.64 -31.29 -7.32
N GLN A 52 -8.86 -31.86 -7.37
CA GLN A 52 -9.69 -32.40 -6.26
C GLN A 52 -10.68 -31.39 -5.65
N SER A 53 -12.00 -31.55 -5.81
CA SER A 53 -12.94 -32.59 -5.32
C SER A 53 -13.67 -32.12 -4.06
N SER A 54 -14.96 -31.75 -4.18
CA SER A 54 -16.08 -32.52 -3.60
C SER A 54 -17.38 -31.70 -3.51
N ASN A 55 -18.47 -32.38 -3.89
CA ASN A 55 -19.81 -32.41 -3.30
C ASN A 55 -20.68 -31.16 -3.09
N ASN A 56 -21.84 -31.26 -3.76
CA ASN A 56 -23.21 -31.24 -3.20
C ASN A 56 -24.07 -29.95 -3.24
N TYR A 57 -25.33 -30.23 -3.57
CA TYR A 57 -26.60 -29.50 -3.38
C TYR A 57 -27.14 -28.53 -4.45
N ARG A 58 -28.20 -29.03 -5.12
CA ARG A 58 -29.40 -28.38 -5.72
C ARG A 58 -29.99 -27.23 -4.86
N PRO A 59 -30.86 -26.31 -5.37
CA PRO A 59 -32.05 -26.58 -6.23
C PRO A 59 -32.37 -25.51 -7.33
N ARG A 60 -32.93 -25.88 -8.49
CA ARG A 60 -34.36 -25.91 -8.92
C ARG A 60 -34.93 -24.57 -9.46
N SER A 61 -35.35 -24.58 -10.74
CA SER A 61 -36.52 -23.89 -11.36
C SER A 61 -36.41 -24.03 -12.90
N GLU A 62 -37.07 -24.99 -13.57
CA GLU A 62 -38.44 -24.95 -14.15
C GLU A 62 -38.54 -24.21 -15.53
N TYR A 63 -38.32 -24.92 -16.67
CA TYR A 63 -39.29 -25.31 -17.74
C TYR A 63 -39.01 -24.58 -19.11
N PRO A 64 -39.55 -24.98 -20.29
CA PRO A 64 -39.17 -26.18 -21.07
C PRO A 64 -39.09 -26.02 -22.63
N ARG A 65 -38.61 -27.09 -23.30
CA ARG A 65 -38.81 -27.51 -24.73
C ARG A 65 -38.14 -26.65 -25.82
N THR A 66 -37.38 -27.21 -26.78
CA THR A 66 -37.89 -28.09 -27.86
C THR A 66 -36.78 -28.96 -28.53
N SER A 67 -37.15 -30.21 -28.80
CA SER A 67 -36.82 -31.11 -29.93
C SER A 67 -35.40 -31.21 -30.56
N ARG A 68 -34.83 -32.42 -30.39
CA ARG A 68 -33.94 -33.21 -31.30
C ARG A 68 -34.35 -33.13 -32.79
N PRO A 69 -33.45 -33.37 -33.78
CA PRO A 69 -32.79 -34.68 -34.03
C PRO A 69 -31.29 -34.59 -34.41
N SER A 70 -30.41 -35.43 -33.82
CA SER A 70 -29.83 -36.66 -34.40
C SER A 70 -28.80 -36.49 -35.55
N ARG A 71 -27.55 -36.21 -35.12
CA ARG A 71 -26.22 -36.68 -35.59
C ARG A 71 -26.10 -37.47 -36.92
N PRO A 72 -24.93 -37.30 -37.58
CA PRO A 72 -23.97 -38.39 -37.72
C PRO A 72 -22.82 -38.22 -36.71
N GLN A 73 -22.54 -39.27 -35.94
CA GLN A 73 -21.40 -39.31 -35.02
C GLN A 73 -20.10 -39.36 -35.83
N VAL A 74 -19.25 -38.35 -35.65
CA VAL A 74 -17.84 -38.47 -36.02
C VAL A 74 -17.21 -39.46 -35.04
N ASP A 75 -16.54 -40.48 -35.57
CA ASP A 75 -15.94 -41.56 -34.82
C ASP A 75 -14.82 -41.02 -33.93
N THR A 76 -15.13 -40.76 -32.66
CA THR A 76 -14.23 -40.17 -31.68
C THR A 76 -12.95 -40.98 -31.47
N ARG A 77 -12.95 -42.27 -31.84
CA ARG A 77 -11.75 -43.11 -31.79
C ARG A 77 -10.74 -42.75 -32.89
N GLN A 78 -11.21 -42.40 -34.09
CA GLN A 78 -10.33 -41.93 -35.17
C GLN A 78 -9.75 -40.55 -34.84
N ILE A 79 -10.54 -39.66 -34.23
CA ILE A 79 -10.06 -38.35 -33.78
C ILE A 79 -9.00 -38.48 -32.68
N ASP A 80 -9.20 -39.39 -31.72
CA ASP A 80 -8.22 -39.62 -30.65
C ASP A 80 -6.93 -40.29 -31.18
N GLN A 81 -7.05 -41.18 -32.17
CA GLN A 81 -5.88 -41.76 -32.84
C GLN A 81 -5.10 -40.69 -33.62
N LEU A 82 -5.78 -39.85 -34.40
CA LEU A 82 -5.17 -38.75 -35.12
C LEU A 82 -4.55 -37.71 -34.18
N SER A 83 -5.18 -37.41 -33.04
CA SER A 83 -4.58 -36.52 -32.04
C SER A 83 -3.30 -37.09 -31.43
N LYS A 84 -3.27 -38.38 -31.11
CA LYS A 84 -2.05 -39.04 -30.61
C LYS A 84 -0.97 -39.11 -31.68
N GLU A 85 -1.35 -39.28 -32.94
CA GLU A 85 -0.42 -39.29 -34.06
C GLU A 85 0.15 -37.90 -34.35
N ILE A 86 -0.66 -36.85 -34.25
CA ILE A 86 -0.21 -35.46 -34.31
C ILE A 86 0.76 -35.15 -33.15
N ASP A 87 0.44 -35.55 -31.92
CA ASP A 87 1.33 -35.36 -30.77
C ASP A 87 2.66 -36.10 -30.94
N ARG A 88 2.63 -37.30 -31.53
CA ARG A 88 3.83 -38.08 -31.86
C ARG A 88 4.66 -37.39 -32.93
N LEU A 89 4.04 -36.91 -34.00
CA LEU A 89 4.71 -36.17 -35.08
C LEU A 89 5.27 -34.83 -34.60
N GLN A 90 4.59 -34.14 -33.68
CA GLN A 90 5.10 -32.91 -33.07
C GLN A 90 6.34 -33.16 -32.21
N ARG A 91 6.37 -34.27 -31.45
CA ARG A 91 7.58 -34.68 -30.71
C ARG A 91 8.71 -35.07 -31.65
N GLN A 92 8.43 -35.84 -32.70
CA GLN A 92 9.43 -36.20 -33.70
C GLN A 92 9.98 -34.97 -34.44
N ASN A 93 9.14 -33.99 -34.77
CA ASN A 93 9.59 -32.73 -35.38
C ASN A 93 10.46 -31.91 -34.41
N LYS A 94 10.14 -31.93 -33.12
CA LYS A 94 10.99 -31.27 -32.11
C LYS A 94 12.35 -31.95 -31.98
N GLU A 95 12.38 -33.28 -31.95
CA GLU A 95 13.61 -34.06 -31.94
C GLU A 95 14.42 -33.86 -33.22
N LEU A 96 13.79 -33.82 -34.39
CA LEU A 96 14.45 -33.51 -35.67
C LEU A 96 15.01 -32.09 -35.69
N LEU A 97 14.30 -31.11 -35.13
CA LEU A 97 14.79 -29.74 -35.00
C LEU A 97 16.01 -29.64 -34.07
N ASP A 98 16.00 -30.39 -32.97
CA ASP A 98 17.14 -30.46 -32.05
C ASP A 98 18.33 -31.21 -32.67
N HIS A 99 18.07 -32.26 -33.44
CA HIS A 99 19.08 -32.93 -34.26
C HIS A 99 19.64 -32.01 -35.36
N GLU A 100 18.80 -31.21 -36.01
CA GLU A 100 19.23 -30.22 -37.01
C GLU A 100 20.12 -29.16 -36.37
N LYS A 101 19.74 -28.63 -35.20
CA LYS A 101 20.58 -27.69 -34.44
C LYS A 101 21.92 -28.31 -34.05
N SER A 102 21.91 -29.57 -33.62
CA SER A 102 23.14 -30.30 -33.29
C SER A 102 24.01 -30.54 -34.54
N ALA A 103 23.40 -30.87 -35.67
CA ALA A 103 24.08 -31.04 -36.95
C ALA A 103 24.68 -29.72 -37.46
N ARG A 104 23.94 -28.61 -37.38
CA ARG A 104 24.44 -27.27 -37.73
C ARG A 104 25.64 -26.88 -36.87
N LYS A 105 25.58 -27.14 -35.55
CA LYS A 105 26.72 -26.91 -34.65
C LYS A 105 27.94 -27.74 -35.03
N ARG A 106 27.76 -29.02 -35.38
CA ARG A 106 28.87 -29.88 -35.88
C ARG A 106 29.42 -29.39 -37.23
N LEU A 107 28.57 -28.82 -38.08
CA LEU A 107 28.95 -28.30 -39.39
C LEU A 107 29.75 -26.99 -39.24
N GLU A 108 29.35 -26.14 -38.29
CA GLU A 108 30.07 -24.94 -37.87
C GLU A 108 31.44 -25.29 -37.26
N GLU A 109 31.49 -26.26 -36.33
CA GLU A 109 32.75 -26.79 -35.76
C GLU A 109 33.67 -27.40 -36.85
N ASN A 110 33.09 -28.05 -37.87
CA ASN A 110 33.86 -28.55 -39.02
C ASN A 110 34.33 -27.44 -39.96
N GLN A 111 33.53 -26.40 -40.18
CA GLN A 111 33.94 -25.21 -40.92
C GLN A 111 35.08 -24.49 -40.21
N ASP A 112 35.02 -24.35 -38.89
CA ASP A 112 36.10 -23.77 -38.09
C ASP A 112 37.37 -24.62 -38.17
N ARG A 113 37.26 -25.95 -38.14
CA ARG A 113 38.39 -26.87 -38.37
C ARG A 113 38.93 -26.78 -39.79
N LEU A 114 38.07 -26.59 -40.79
CA LEU A 114 38.47 -26.41 -42.19
C LEU A 114 39.18 -25.08 -42.38
N HIS A 115 38.68 -23.99 -41.78
CA HIS A 115 39.33 -22.69 -41.72
C HIS A 115 40.67 -22.77 -40.99
N GLN A 116 40.77 -23.55 -39.92
CA GLN A 116 42.03 -23.80 -39.22
C GLN A 116 43.03 -24.63 -40.05
N LYS A 117 42.55 -25.54 -40.91
CA LYS A 117 43.37 -26.28 -41.89
C LYS A 117 43.77 -25.44 -43.11
N ILE A 118 42.94 -24.50 -43.54
CA ILE A 118 43.23 -23.61 -44.67
C ILE A 118 44.16 -22.46 -44.24
N SER A 119 44.04 -21.97 -43.00
CA SER A 119 44.96 -20.98 -42.42
C SER A 119 46.32 -21.55 -42.00
N ARG A 120 46.47 -22.89 -41.95
CA ARG A 120 47.76 -23.59 -41.86
C ARG A 120 48.07 -24.21 -43.22
N GLY A 121 48.53 -23.39 -44.16
CA GLY A 121 48.94 -23.82 -45.50
C GLY A 121 49.85 -25.06 -45.48
N ALA A 122 49.80 -25.83 -46.57
CA ALA A 122 50.55 -27.08 -46.79
C ALA A 122 51.93 -27.05 -46.13
N SER A 123 52.10 -27.95 -45.15
CA SER A 123 53.30 -28.05 -44.34
C SER A 123 54.50 -28.45 -45.20
N ALA A 124 55.62 -27.74 -45.04
CA ALA A 124 56.92 -28.04 -45.65
C ALA A 124 57.39 -29.51 -45.47
N LYS A 125 56.79 -30.27 -44.55
CA LYS A 125 57.04 -31.71 -44.36
C LYS A 125 56.58 -32.59 -45.54
N ASP A 126 55.51 -32.23 -46.24
CA ASP A 126 54.98 -33.05 -47.33
C ASP A 126 55.83 -32.91 -48.61
N VAL A 127 56.53 -31.78 -48.76
CA VAL A 127 57.51 -31.54 -49.83
C VAL A 127 58.83 -32.28 -49.56
N ASP A 128 59.24 -32.39 -48.30
CA ASP A 128 60.46 -33.13 -47.93
C ASP A 128 60.30 -34.65 -48.04
N GLU A 129 59.09 -35.19 -47.81
CA GLU A 129 58.80 -36.61 -48.07
C GLU A 129 58.82 -36.95 -49.56
N LEU A 130 58.26 -36.09 -50.43
CA LEU A 130 58.33 -36.27 -51.88
C LEU A 130 59.75 -36.18 -52.43
N LYS A 131 60.60 -35.30 -51.90
CA LYS A 131 62.04 -35.23 -52.26
C LYS A 131 62.81 -36.51 -51.89
N LYS A 132 62.47 -37.15 -50.76
CA LYS A 132 63.09 -38.42 -50.35
C LYS A 132 62.75 -39.56 -51.30
N TYR A 133 61.52 -39.64 -51.80
CA TYR A 133 61.14 -40.66 -52.77
C TYR A 133 61.80 -40.46 -54.13
N VAL A 134 61.95 -39.23 -54.61
CA VAL A 134 62.66 -38.94 -55.88
C VAL A 134 64.14 -39.35 -55.80
N GLY A 135 64.82 -39.07 -54.68
CA GLY A 135 66.22 -39.45 -54.50
C GLY A 135 66.48 -40.96 -54.41
N MET A 136 65.48 -41.77 -54.05
CA MET A 136 65.61 -43.23 -54.07
C MET A 136 65.57 -43.79 -55.51
N TYR A 137 64.66 -43.28 -56.34
CA TYR A 137 64.53 -43.73 -57.73
C TYR A 137 65.71 -43.33 -58.62
N GLU A 138 66.35 -42.18 -58.37
CA GLU A 138 67.59 -41.79 -59.06
C GLU A 138 68.75 -42.77 -58.78
N LYS A 139 68.81 -43.32 -57.56
CA LYS A 139 69.86 -44.26 -57.15
C LYS A 139 69.70 -45.65 -57.78
N GLU A 140 68.46 -46.11 -57.94
CA GLU A 140 68.15 -47.36 -58.67
C GLU A 140 68.45 -47.24 -60.16
N MET A 141 68.12 -46.12 -60.81
CA MET A 141 68.45 -45.85 -62.22
C MET A 141 69.98 -45.85 -62.47
N GLY A 142 70.78 -45.37 -61.51
CA GLY A 142 72.24 -45.44 -61.58
C GLY A 142 72.81 -46.86 -61.58
N ASN A 143 72.19 -47.79 -60.84
CA ASN A 143 72.63 -49.19 -60.78
C ASN A 143 72.38 -49.94 -62.10
N TYR A 144 71.22 -49.74 -62.74
CA TYR A 144 70.93 -50.33 -64.06
C TYR A 144 71.90 -49.84 -65.15
N GLY A 145 72.35 -48.59 -65.09
CA GLY A 145 73.37 -48.07 -66.00
C GLY A 145 74.74 -48.76 -65.87
N SER A 146 75.07 -49.28 -64.69
CA SER A 146 76.34 -49.99 -64.44
C SER A 146 76.34 -51.43 -64.96
N GLU A 147 75.19 -52.09 -64.97
CA GLU A 147 75.03 -53.46 -65.47
C GLU A 147 75.05 -53.52 -67.01
N LEU A 148 74.45 -52.54 -67.68
CA LEU A 148 74.50 -52.40 -69.13
C LEU A 148 75.94 -52.26 -69.67
N LYS A 149 76.84 -51.61 -68.93
CA LYS A 149 78.26 -51.50 -69.30
C LYS A 149 79.00 -52.84 -69.18
N LYS A 150 78.64 -53.70 -68.21
CA LYS A 150 79.25 -55.02 -68.04
C LYS A 150 78.82 -56.01 -69.12
N LEU A 151 77.56 -55.96 -69.56
CA LEU A 151 77.09 -56.81 -70.67
C LEU A 151 77.80 -56.50 -71.99
N ARG A 152 78.05 -55.21 -72.27
CA ARG A 152 78.74 -54.78 -73.48
C ARG A 152 80.19 -55.30 -73.57
N SER A 153 80.93 -55.31 -72.45
CA SER A 153 82.32 -55.80 -72.45
C SER A 153 82.44 -57.32 -72.61
N HIS A 154 81.35 -58.08 -72.40
CA HIS A 154 81.36 -59.54 -72.54
C HIS A 154 81.14 -59.97 -74.00
N LEU A 155 80.32 -59.23 -74.74
CA LEU A 155 80.08 -59.43 -76.18
C LEU A 155 81.32 -59.18 -77.04
N ASP A 156 82.11 -58.14 -76.73
CA ASP A 156 83.32 -57.81 -77.49
C ASP A 156 84.42 -58.90 -77.40
N LYS A 157 84.46 -59.67 -76.30
CA LYS A 157 85.45 -60.76 -76.12
C LYS A 157 85.11 -62.01 -76.93
N GLN A 158 83.83 -62.34 -77.08
CA GLN A 158 83.41 -63.53 -77.83
C GLN A 158 83.62 -63.38 -79.35
N ASN A 159 83.55 -62.16 -79.89
CA ASN A 159 83.81 -61.91 -81.30
C ASN A 159 85.31 -62.05 -81.70
N ALA A 160 86.24 -61.91 -80.76
CA ALA A 160 87.67 -62.02 -81.05
C ALA A 160 88.15 -63.49 -81.18
N GLU A 161 87.50 -64.44 -80.51
CA GLU A 161 87.88 -65.86 -80.51
C GLU A 161 87.45 -66.59 -81.79
N LEU A 162 86.32 -66.20 -82.40
CA LEU A 162 85.85 -66.76 -83.67
C LEU A 162 86.74 -66.43 -84.88
N GLY A 163 87.54 -65.36 -84.81
CA GLY A 163 88.50 -64.99 -85.86
C GLY A 163 89.79 -65.83 -85.88
N ARG A 164 90.15 -66.47 -84.77
CA ARG A 164 91.39 -67.26 -84.66
C ARG A 164 91.23 -68.69 -85.15
N LEU A 165 90.05 -69.30 -85.00
CA LEU A 165 89.80 -70.69 -85.40
C LEU A 165 89.80 -70.91 -86.93
N THR A 166 89.48 -69.87 -87.70
CA THR A 166 89.38 -69.94 -89.17
C THR A 166 90.74 -70.00 -89.88
N LYS A 167 91.85 -69.62 -89.21
CA LYS A 167 93.20 -69.61 -89.82
C LYS A 167 93.96 -70.93 -89.75
N ASP A 168 93.64 -71.81 -88.81
CA ASP A 168 94.43 -73.04 -88.56
C ASP A 168 94.01 -74.25 -89.41
N LEU A 169 92.91 -74.14 -90.18
CA LEU A 169 92.39 -75.23 -91.02
C LEU A 169 92.96 -75.26 -92.47
N GLN A 170 93.86 -74.34 -92.84
CA GLN A 170 94.31 -74.19 -94.24
C GLN A 170 95.69 -74.78 -94.60
N ASN A 171 96.47 -75.34 -93.67
CA ASN A 171 97.85 -75.76 -93.97
C ASN A 171 98.27 -77.09 -93.33
N ARG A 172 98.22 -78.21 -94.10
CA ARG A 172 99.34 -79.18 -94.14
C ARG A 172 99.26 -80.22 -95.27
N PRO A 173 100.40 -80.66 -95.85
CA PRO A 173 100.48 -81.41 -97.11
C PRO A 173 100.91 -82.88 -96.97
N GLN A 174 100.73 -83.64 -98.06
CA GLN A 174 100.97 -85.07 -98.28
C GLN A 174 102.13 -85.31 -99.27
N VAL A 175 102.96 -86.35 -99.04
CA VAL A 175 104.00 -86.94 -99.92
C VAL A 175 103.90 -88.46 -99.69
N ASP A 176 103.99 -89.41 -100.62
CA ASP A 176 104.90 -89.72 -101.76
C ASP A 176 104.20 -90.83 -102.62
N PRO A 177 104.69 -91.43 -103.74
CA PRO A 177 105.64 -92.57 -103.63
C PRO A 177 106.32 -93.07 -104.95
N ASN A 178 107.53 -92.63 -105.35
CA ASN A 178 108.14 -93.21 -106.58
C ASN A 178 109.67 -93.42 -106.64
N LYS A 179 110.38 -93.61 -105.52
CA LYS A 179 111.83 -93.90 -105.55
C LYS A 179 112.27 -95.05 -104.62
N ILE A 180 111.60 -96.20 -104.72
CA ILE A 180 111.83 -97.42 -103.90
C ILE A 180 112.45 -98.56 -104.74
N ALA A 181 113.67 -98.39 -105.27
CA ALA A 181 114.34 -99.53 -105.93
C ALA A 181 115.86 -99.65 -105.68
N THR A 182 116.52 -98.59 -105.20
CA THR A 182 117.98 -98.61 -104.91
C THR A 182 118.32 -98.56 -103.42
N ALA A 183 117.32 -98.54 -102.53
CA ALA A 183 117.50 -98.45 -101.07
C ALA A 183 117.82 -99.81 -100.40
N THR A 184 117.65 -100.93 -101.10
CA THR A 184 117.58 -102.26 -100.48
C THR A 184 118.91 -102.81 -99.97
N SER A 185 120.09 -102.30 -100.39
CA SER A 185 121.37 -102.71 -99.77
C SER A 185 121.91 -101.74 -98.71
N GLN A 186 121.33 -100.53 -98.57
CA GLN A 186 121.62 -99.60 -97.46
C GLN A 186 120.70 -99.81 -96.24
N ILE A 187 119.57 -100.50 -96.42
CA ILE A 187 118.61 -100.79 -95.35
C ILE A 187 119.18 -101.78 -94.32
N ASP A 188 119.97 -102.77 -94.73
CA ASP A 188 120.45 -103.81 -93.81
C ASP A 188 121.46 -103.28 -92.75
N GLY A 189 122.27 -102.27 -93.10
CA GLY A 189 123.10 -101.56 -92.13
C GLY A 189 122.31 -100.67 -91.17
N ARG A 190 121.22 -100.04 -91.67
CA ARG A 190 120.33 -99.19 -90.88
C ARG A 190 119.39 -99.97 -89.96
N VAL A 191 119.03 -101.22 -90.29
CA VAL A 191 118.16 -102.05 -89.44
C VAL A 191 118.81 -102.37 -88.10
N LYS A 192 120.13 -102.63 -88.05
CA LYS A 192 120.84 -102.86 -86.77
C LYS A 192 120.97 -101.59 -85.91
N GLU A 193 121.16 -100.43 -86.52
CA GLU A 193 121.25 -99.15 -85.80
C GLU A 193 119.86 -98.69 -85.29
N LEU A 194 118.82 -98.90 -86.09
CA LEU A 194 117.42 -98.64 -85.70
C LEU A 194 116.97 -99.55 -84.55
N GLN A 195 117.49 -100.78 -84.46
CA GLN A 195 117.19 -101.67 -83.33
C GLN A 195 117.77 -101.13 -82.01
N GLY A 196 118.94 -100.51 -82.03
CA GLY A 196 119.54 -99.82 -80.87
C GLY A 196 118.77 -98.55 -80.47
N GLN A 197 118.34 -97.75 -81.44
CA GLN A 197 117.56 -96.53 -81.19
C GLN A 197 116.14 -96.83 -80.67
N LEU A 198 115.51 -97.90 -81.15
CA LEU A 198 114.20 -98.37 -80.65
C LEU A 198 114.26 -98.83 -79.19
N SER A 199 115.34 -99.49 -78.78
CA SER A 199 115.55 -99.87 -77.38
C SER A 199 115.65 -98.64 -76.46
N GLY A 200 116.41 -97.62 -76.87
CA GLY A 200 116.54 -96.38 -76.09
C GLY A 200 115.24 -95.56 -76.01
N LEU A 201 114.49 -95.48 -77.11
CA LEU A 201 113.18 -94.81 -77.15
C LEU A 201 112.15 -95.50 -76.25
N ARG A 202 112.16 -96.83 -76.19
CA ARG A 202 111.23 -97.58 -75.33
C ARG A 202 111.45 -97.27 -73.85
N GLN A 203 112.72 -97.24 -73.41
CA GLN A 203 113.09 -96.86 -72.05
C GLN A 203 112.69 -95.42 -71.70
N LEU A 204 112.78 -94.51 -72.66
CA LEU A 204 112.41 -93.10 -72.46
C LEU A 204 110.90 -92.90 -72.37
N MET A 205 110.12 -93.65 -73.17
CA MET A 205 108.65 -93.64 -73.07
C MET A 205 108.17 -94.21 -71.74
N ASP A 206 108.74 -95.32 -71.28
CA ASP A 206 108.36 -95.90 -69.98
C ASP A 206 108.64 -94.93 -68.83
N LYS A 207 109.74 -94.18 -68.89
CA LYS A 207 110.05 -93.14 -67.89
C LYS A 207 109.06 -91.97 -67.95
N GLN A 208 108.73 -91.47 -69.13
CA GLN A 208 107.72 -90.40 -69.28
C GLN A 208 106.33 -90.86 -68.83
N GLN A 209 105.97 -92.12 -69.07
CA GLN A 209 104.70 -92.68 -68.64
C GLN A 209 104.64 -92.76 -67.10
N GLY A 210 105.72 -93.19 -66.45
CA GLY A 210 105.82 -93.17 -64.99
C GLY A 210 105.80 -91.78 -64.36
N GLU A 211 106.36 -90.76 -65.01
CA GLU A 211 106.31 -89.37 -64.52
C GLU A 211 104.89 -88.78 -64.65
N ARG A 212 104.18 -89.03 -65.76
CA ARG A 212 102.78 -88.60 -65.92
C ARG A 212 101.84 -89.24 -64.90
N GLU A 213 102.05 -90.51 -64.55
CA GLU A 213 101.24 -91.17 -63.52
C GLU A 213 101.47 -90.57 -62.13
N LYS A 214 102.70 -90.14 -61.81
CA LYS A 214 102.99 -89.46 -60.54
C LYS A 214 102.33 -88.08 -60.48
N GLU A 215 102.41 -87.28 -61.55
CA GLU A 215 101.74 -85.98 -61.61
C GLU A 215 100.21 -86.11 -61.49
N ALA A 216 99.61 -87.07 -62.20
CA ALA A 216 98.17 -87.31 -62.13
C ALA A 216 97.68 -87.63 -60.70
N ARG A 217 98.46 -88.39 -59.92
CA ARG A 217 98.13 -88.67 -58.51
C ARG A 217 98.18 -87.42 -57.64
N VAL A 218 99.19 -86.56 -57.80
CA VAL A 218 99.32 -85.31 -57.03
C VAL A 218 98.17 -84.35 -57.33
N TYR A 219 97.73 -84.25 -58.59
CA TYR A 219 96.56 -83.44 -58.94
C TYR A 219 95.26 -83.98 -58.33
N ALA A 220 95.07 -85.30 -58.32
CA ALA A 220 93.89 -85.93 -57.71
C ALA A 220 93.82 -85.70 -56.19
N GLU A 221 94.95 -85.77 -55.49
CA GLU A 221 95.03 -85.50 -54.05
C GLU A 221 94.72 -84.02 -53.73
N ASN A 222 95.30 -83.09 -54.49
CA ASN A 222 95.05 -81.65 -54.29
C ASN A 222 93.58 -81.28 -54.55
N LEU A 223 92.96 -81.88 -55.58
CA LEU A 223 91.54 -81.67 -55.87
C LEU A 223 90.65 -82.15 -54.72
N SER A 224 90.96 -83.33 -54.15
CA SER A 224 90.20 -83.90 -53.03
C SER A 224 90.28 -83.01 -51.78
N ARG A 225 91.47 -82.49 -51.43
CA ARG A 225 91.63 -81.57 -50.29
C ARG A 225 90.85 -80.26 -50.45
N MET A 226 90.81 -79.71 -51.66
CA MET A 226 90.05 -78.48 -51.94
C MET A 226 88.54 -78.69 -51.77
N GLN A 227 88.02 -79.83 -52.26
CA GLN A 227 86.60 -80.17 -52.11
C GLN A 227 86.20 -80.37 -50.64
N GLU A 228 87.08 -80.96 -49.82
CA GLU A 228 86.84 -81.12 -48.38
C GLU A 228 86.81 -79.77 -47.64
N HIS A 229 87.74 -78.87 -47.97
CA HIS A 229 87.80 -77.55 -47.35
C HIS A 229 86.58 -76.68 -47.70
N LEU A 230 86.06 -76.80 -48.92
CA LEU A 230 84.82 -76.14 -49.34
C LEU A 230 83.60 -76.67 -48.58
N ARG A 231 83.47 -78.00 -48.45
CA ARG A 231 82.39 -78.62 -47.67
C ARG A 231 82.41 -78.20 -46.20
N ALA A 232 83.60 -78.14 -45.58
CA ALA A 232 83.75 -77.69 -44.20
C ALA A 232 83.33 -76.22 -44.02
N GLN A 233 83.70 -75.35 -44.97
CA GLN A 233 83.33 -73.93 -44.93
C GLN A 233 81.83 -73.70 -45.11
N GLU A 234 81.18 -74.42 -46.04
CA GLU A 234 79.72 -74.36 -46.24
C GLU A 234 78.95 -74.82 -45.00
N LYS A 235 79.39 -75.90 -44.37
CA LYS A 235 78.77 -76.40 -43.14
C LYS A 235 78.84 -75.36 -42.01
N SER A 236 80.02 -74.74 -41.81
CA SER A 236 80.20 -73.70 -40.79
C SER A 236 79.35 -72.45 -41.05
N LYS A 237 79.27 -72.00 -42.31
CA LYS A 237 78.39 -70.87 -42.68
C LYS A 237 76.91 -71.17 -42.42
N ASN A 238 76.45 -72.37 -42.80
CA ASN A 238 75.06 -72.76 -42.58
C ASN A 238 74.70 -72.87 -41.09
N GLU A 239 75.62 -73.39 -40.26
CA GLU A 239 75.44 -73.43 -38.80
C GLU A 239 75.33 -72.01 -38.20
N GLY A 240 76.17 -71.07 -38.65
CA GLY A 240 76.13 -69.67 -38.21
C GLY A 240 74.82 -68.95 -38.59
N VAL A 241 74.36 -69.12 -39.83
CA VAL A 241 73.08 -68.55 -40.31
C VAL A 241 71.89 -69.14 -39.54
N ASN A 242 71.88 -70.46 -39.32
CA ASN A 242 70.81 -71.12 -38.59
C ASN A 242 70.75 -70.68 -37.12
N SER A 243 71.90 -70.43 -36.47
CA SER A 243 71.94 -69.91 -35.10
C SER A 243 71.41 -68.47 -35.02
N LEU A 244 71.73 -67.62 -35.99
CA LEU A 244 71.23 -66.24 -36.04
C LEU A 244 69.72 -66.19 -36.32
N ALA A 245 69.22 -67.04 -37.21
CA ALA A 245 67.79 -67.15 -37.50
C ALA A 245 67.00 -67.56 -36.25
N LYS A 246 67.45 -68.62 -35.56
CA LYS A 246 66.81 -69.06 -34.29
C LYS A 246 66.81 -67.97 -33.22
N LYS A 247 67.90 -67.21 -33.09
CA LYS A 247 67.97 -66.11 -32.13
C LYS A 247 67.03 -64.96 -32.50
N PHE A 248 66.97 -64.61 -33.78
CA PHE A 248 66.06 -63.56 -34.27
C PHE A 248 64.59 -63.93 -34.05
N ASP A 249 64.21 -65.19 -34.31
CA ASP A 249 62.85 -65.67 -34.07
C ASP A 249 62.49 -65.63 -32.57
N ALA A 250 63.41 -66.04 -31.69
CA ALA A 250 63.21 -65.97 -30.24
C ALA A 250 63.08 -64.51 -29.74
N ASP A 251 63.91 -63.59 -30.23
CA ASP A 251 63.85 -62.17 -29.86
C ASP A 251 62.54 -61.52 -30.38
N LYS A 252 62.09 -61.90 -31.58
CA LYS A 252 60.82 -61.45 -32.15
C LYS A 252 59.62 -61.93 -31.33
N GLU A 253 59.60 -63.21 -30.94
CA GLU A 253 58.54 -63.77 -30.09
C GLU A 253 58.48 -63.06 -28.73
N LYS A 254 59.65 -62.84 -28.09
CA LYS A 254 59.72 -62.13 -26.81
C LYS A 254 59.21 -60.70 -26.91
N LEU A 255 59.57 -59.96 -27.97
CA LEU A 255 59.06 -58.62 -28.20
C LEU A 255 57.54 -58.60 -28.46
N GLN A 256 57.02 -59.59 -29.18
CA GLN A 256 55.58 -59.73 -29.38
C GLN A 256 54.84 -59.98 -28.06
N ASP A 257 55.38 -60.85 -27.21
CA ASP A 257 54.84 -61.13 -25.88
C ASP A 257 54.88 -59.91 -24.96
N ASP A 258 56.00 -59.18 -24.92
CA ASP A 258 56.12 -57.96 -24.12
C ASP A 258 55.16 -56.87 -24.62
N ASN A 259 55.01 -56.73 -25.94
CA ASN A 259 54.07 -55.77 -26.52
C ASN A 259 52.61 -56.15 -26.21
N ARG A 260 52.28 -57.44 -26.23
CA ARG A 260 50.97 -57.95 -25.83
C ARG A 260 50.69 -57.68 -24.35
N ARG A 261 51.65 -57.97 -23.47
CA ARG A 261 51.53 -57.68 -22.02
C ARG A 261 51.38 -56.20 -21.73
N LEU A 262 52.11 -55.35 -22.44
CA LEU A 262 51.98 -53.89 -22.32
C LEU A 262 50.60 -53.42 -22.79
N ALA A 263 50.09 -53.94 -23.91
CA ALA A 263 48.74 -53.64 -24.39
C ALA A 263 47.66 -54.09 -23.39
N GLU A 264 47.78 -55.28 -22.82
CA GLU A 264 46.87 -55.79 -21.79
C GLU A 264 46.89 -54.91 -20.52
N ARG A 265 48.07 -54.51 -20.04
CA ARG A 265 48.22 -53.59 -18.89
C ARG A 265 47.66 -52.21 -19.17
N LEU A 266 47.91 -51.67 -20.37
CA LEU A 266 47.38 -50.37 -20.78
C LEU A 266 45.85 -50.43 -20.82
N ASN A 267 45.25 -51.45 -21.43
CA ASN A 267 43.80 -51.64 -21.47
C ASN A 267 43.19 -51.82 -20.08
N ALA A 268 43.83 -52.59 -19.19
CA ALA A 268 43.39 -52.74 -17.82
C ALA A 268 43.40 -51.39 -17.08
N THR A 269 44.50 -50.65 -17.17
CA THR A 269 44.66 -49.32 -16.55
C THR A 269 43.64 -48.34 -17.10
N THR A 270 43.43 -48.30 -18.43
CA THR A 270 42.42 -47.45 -19.06
C THR A 270 41.00 -47.81 -18.58
N THR A 271 40.71 -49.09 -18.42
CA THR A 271 39.40 -49.56 -17.91
C THR A 271 39.20 -49.15 -16.45
N GLU A 272 40.22 -49.32 -15.60
CA GLU A 272 40.18 -48.90 -14.20
C GLU A 272 40.01 -47.39 -14.05
N VAL A 273 40.79 -46.59 -14.80
CA VAL A 273 40.66 -45.13 -14.81
C VAL A 273 39.27 -44.70 -15.31
N SER A 274 38.76 -45.32 -16.38
CA SER A 274 37.42 -45.00 -16.90
C SER A 274 36.33 -45.32 -15.87
N LYS A 275 36.47 -46.44 -15.15
CA LYS A 275 35.54 -46.84 -14.09
C LYS A 275 35.63 -45.87 -12.90
N ALA A 276 36.83 -45.54 -12.43
CA ALA A 276 37.01 -44.58 -11.34
C ALA A 276 36.45 -43.19 -11.68
N VAL A 277 36.69 -42.70 -12.90
CA VAL A 277 36.11 -41.44 -13.39
C VAL A 277 34.58 -41.53 -13.47
N HIS A 278 34.03 -42.66 -13.92
CA HIS A 278 32.58 -42.87 -13.95
C HIS A 278 31.98 -42.87 -12.54
N ASP A 279 32.58 -43.58 -11.60
CA ASP A 279 32.12 -43.68 -10.21
C ASP A 279 32.17 -42.31 -9.51
N VAL A 280 33.24 -41.52 -9.71
CA VAL A 280 33.34 -40.15 -9.19
C VAL A 280 32.27 -39.23 -9.79
N ASN A 281 32.07 -39.30 -11.12
CA ASN A 281 31.05 -38.50 -11.79
C ASN A 281 29.63 -38.87 -11.32
N GLN A 282 29.37 -40.16 -11.14
CA GLN A 282 28.08 -40.65 -10.67
C GLN A 282 27.83 -40.20 -9.23
N LYS A 283 28.83 -40.34 -8.34
CA LYS A 283 28.75 -39.86 -6.96
C LYS A 283 28.52 -38.34 -6.89
N MET A 284 29.26 -37.56 -7.69
CA MET A 284 29.08 -36.11 -7.76
C MET A 284 27.67 -35.73 -8.25
N LYS A 285 27.15 -36.45 -9.26
CA LYS A 285 25.79 -36.25 -9.77
C LYS A 285 24.74 -36.57 -8.70
N ASP A 286 24.91 -37.66 -7.97
CA ASP A 286 23.98 -38.06 -6.90
C ASP A 286 24.01 -37.09 -5.72
N GLU A 287 25.20 -36.61 -5.33
CA GLU A 287 25.35 -35.56 -4.32
C GLU A 287 24.72 -34.23 -4.75
N MET A 288 24.90 -33.81 -6.01
CA MET A 288 24.24 -32.62 -6.54
C MET A 288 22.72 -32.77 -6.58
N ASN A 289 22.21 -33.93 -7.00
CA ASN A 289 20.78 -34.20 -7.02
C ASN A 289 20.17 -34.20 -5.59
N ALA A 290 20.88 -34.76 -4.62
CA ALA A 290 20.48 -34.74 -3.21
C ALA A 290 20.45 -33.30 -2.66
N ARG A 291 21.49 -32.50 -2.94
CA ARG A 291 21.53 -31.07 -2.56
C ARG A 291 20.40 -30.27 -3.21
N ASN A 292 20.16 -30.46 -4.51
CA ASN A 292 19.07 -29.78 -5.22
C ASN A 292 17.71 -30.13 -4.60
N SER A 293 17.48 -31.42 -4.29
CA SER A 293 16.24 -31.87 -3.63
C SER A 293 16.06 -31.24 -2.25
N GLN A 294 17.14 -31.13 -1.46
CA GLN A 294 17.10 -30.46 -0.15
C GLN A 294 16.81 -28.97 -0.27
N VAL A 295 17.44 -28.28 -1.23
CA VAL A 295 17.20 -26.84 -1.47
C VAL A 295 15.75 -26.61 -1.92
N GLU A 296 15.21 -27.44 -2.82
CA GLU A 296 13.81 -27.34 -3.23
C GLU A 296 12.84 -27.55 -2.05
N LEU A 297 13.13 -28.51 -1.16
CA LEU A 297 12.34 -28.75 0.05
C LEU A 297 12.39 -27.55 1.01
N ALA A 298 13.57 -26.99 1.24
CA ALA A 298 13.75 -25.81 2.08
C ALA A 298 13.00 -24.59 1.52
N LEU A 299 13.09 -24.36 0.20
CA LEU A 299 12.37 -23.27 -0.46
C LEU A 299 10.86 -23.45 -0.39
N ARG A 300 10.34 -24.68 -0.56
CA ARG A 300 8.91 -24.97 -0.37
C ARG A 300 8.46 -24.73 1.06
N ALA A 301 9.21 -25.20 2.05
CA ALA A 301 8.90 -24.97 3.45
C ALA A 301 8.92 -23.48 3.82
N GLN A 302 9.89 -22.72 3.30
CA GLN A 302 9.95 -21.27 3.49
C GLN A 302 8.74 -20.56 2.85
N ALA A 303 8.37 -20.92 1.63
CA ALA A 303 7.21 -20.37 0.94
C ALA A 303 5.90 -20.68 1.70
N GLU A 304 5.75 -21.90 2.23
CA GLU A 304 4.59 -22.26 3.05
C GLU A 304 4.54 -21.49 4.37
N ASN A 305 5.68 -21.30 5.03
CA ASN A 305 5.77 -20.51 6.26
C ASN A 305 5.45 -19.04 6.02
N GLN A 306 5.96 -18.47 4.93
CA GLN A 306 5.63 -17.10 4.53
C GLN A 306 4.13 -16.96 4.23
N ALA A 307 3.54 -17.90 3.47
CA ALA A 307 2.11 -17.88 3.19
C ALA A 307 1.24 -18.02 4.46
N LYS A 308 1.68 -18.82 5.45
CA LYS A 308 1.00 -18.92 6.76
C LYS A 308 1.11 -17.61 7.55
N PHE A 309 2.29 -17.01 7.58
CA PHE A 309 2.52 -15.72 8.24
C PHE A 309 1.65 -14.62 7.62
N GLU A 310 1.62 -14.50 6.30
CA GLU A 310 0.80 -13.52 5.58
C GLU A 310 -0.70 -13.71 5.87
N ARG A 311 -1.18 -14.96 5.91
CA ARG A 311 -2.58 -15.26 6.28
C ARG A 311 -2.90 -14.85 7.72
N GLU A 312 -1.99 -15.10 8.66
CA GLU A 312 -2.19 -14.73 10.06
C GLU A 312 -2.19 -13.21 10.25
N VAL A 313 -1.26 -12.50 9.60
CA VAL A 313 -1.24 -11.02 9.60
C VAL A 313 -2.51 -10.44 8.99
N MET A 314 -2.96 -10.97 7.85
CA MET A 314 -4.21 -10.54 7.22
C MET A 314 -5.43 -10.80 8.10
N LYS A 315 -5.47 -11.95 8.78
CA LYS A 315 -6.54 -12.28 9.73
C LYS A 315 -6.54 -11.31 10.91
N GLN A 316 -5.40 -11.06 11.55
CA GLN A 316 -5.28 -10.11 12.66
C GLN A 316 -5.69 -8.69 12.24
N MET A 317 -5.28 -8.24 11.05
CA MET A 317 -5.68 -6.93 10.53
C MET A 317 -7.19 -6.86 10.26
N SER A 318 -7.78 -7.93 9.69
CA SER A 318 -9.22 -8.03 9.49
C SER A 318 -9.99 -8.00 10.82
N ASP A 319 -9.53 -8.74 11.83
CA ASP A 319 -10.15 -8.78 13.16
C ASP A 319 -10.08 -7.40 13.84
N GLN A 320 -8.96 -6.68 13.69
CA GLN A 320 -8.82 -5.29 14.16
C GLN A 320 -9.79 -4.34 13.44
N ILE A 321 -9.93 -4.45 12.12
CA ILE A 321 -10.88 -3.64 11.34
C ILE A 321 -12.31 -3.89 11.81
N VAL A 322 -12.69 -5.17 12.00
CA VAL A 322 -14.03 -5.54 12.50
C VAL A 322 -14.27 -4.99 13.92
N ALA A 323 -13.27 -5.06 14.80
CA ALA A 323 -13.38 -4.51 16.15
C ALA A 323 -13.55 -2.98 16.14
N GLN A 324 -12.78 -2.26 15.32
CA GLN A 324 -12.92 -0.82 15.13
C GLN A 324 -14.28 -0.45 14.54
N GLN A 325 -14.78 -1.22 13.58
CA GLN A 325 -16.08 -0.99 12.98
C GLN A 325 -17.21 -1.11 14.01
N LYS A 326 -17.16 -2.14 14.87
CA LYS A 326 -18.11 -2.29 15.99
C LYS A 326 -18.05 -1.10 16.97
N GLN A 327 -16.85 -0.57 17.26
CA GLN A 327 -16.71 0.61 18.11
C GLN A 327 -17.32 1.87 17.48
N ILE A 328 -17.11 2.07 16.18
CA ILE A 328 -17.70 3.19 15.43
C ILE A 328 -19.24 3.09 15.43
N GLU A 329 -19.78 1.89 15.20
CA GLU A 329 -21.24 1.67 15.25
C GLU A 329 -21.83 1.94 16.64
N ALA A 330 -21.17 1.50 17.72
CA ALA A 330 -21.60 1.78 19.09
C ALA A 330 -21.57 3.28 19.42
N LEU A 331 -20.55 4.00 18.96
CA LEU A 331 -20.47 5.46 19.10
C LEU A 331 -21.57 6.16 18.31
N ALA A 332 -21.85 5.72 17.08
CA ALA A 332 -22.92 6.28 16.27
C ALA A 332 -24.30 6.10 16.91
N GLN A 333 -24.57 4.91 17.50
CA GLN A 333 -25.78 4.66 18.26
C GLN A 333 -25.88 5.58 19.49
N THR A 334 -24.79 5.73 20.25
CA THR A 334 -24.74 6.62 21.42
C THR A 334 -25.08 8.07 21.03
N ILE A 335 -24.43 8.61 19.99
CA ILE A 335 -24.70 9.95 19.46
C ILE A 335 -26.18 10.11 19.07
N GLN A 336 -26.78 9.10 18.43
CA GLN A 336 -28.18 9.15 18.05
C GLN A 336 -29.13 9.13 19.26
N THR A 337 -28.82 8.34 20.29
CA THR A 337 -29.59 8.34 21.54
C THR A 337 -29.48 9.66 22.31
N ASP A 338 -28.32 10.31 22.29
CA ASP A 338 -28.16 11.60 22.95
C ASP A 338 -28.86 12.71 22.16
N ARG A 339 -28.79 12.68 20.83
CA ARG A 339 -29.51 13.63 19.96
C ARG A 339 -31.03 13.58 20.19
N THR A 340 -31.59 12.39 20.36
CA THR A 340 -33.02 12.22 20.67
C THR A 340 -33.35 12.75 22.06
N LYS A 341 -32.57 12.41 23.10
CA LYS A 341 -32.74 12.98 24.46
C LYS A 341 -32.65 14.50 24.48
N TYR A 342 -31.70 15.10 23.77
CA TYR A 342 -31.56 16.56 23.71
C TYR A 342 -32.74 17.21 22.99
N LYS A 343 -33.22 16.59 21.90
CA LYS A 343 -34.43 17.05 21.21
C LYS A 343 -35.65 17.05 22.15
N ASP A 344 -35.85 15.98 22.91
CA ASP A 344 -36.96 15.87 23.86
C ASP A 344 -36.86 16.90 24.99
N ARG A 345 -35.65 17.13 25.52
CA ARG A 345 -35.41 18.18 26.53
C ARG A 345 -35.70 19.56 25.97
N PHE A 346 -35.26 19.84 24.73
CA PHE A 346 -35.49 21.13 24.09
C PHE A 346 -36.99 21.37 23.85
N THR A 347 -37.72 20.36 23.40
CA THR A 347 -39.19 20.42 23.26
C THR A 347 -39.86 20.73 24.60
N LYS A 348 -39.48 20.06 25.69
CA LYS A 348 -40.03 20.32 27.04
C LYS A 348 -39.73 21.74 27.54
N VAL A 349 -38.53 22.27 27.27
CA VAL A 349 -38.19 23.66 27.63
C VAL A 349 -39.05 24.64 26.85
N ASN A 350 -39.25 24.42 25.54
CA ASN A 350 -40.11 25.29 24.73
C ASN A 350 -41.57 25.23 25.20
N GLU A 351 -42.09 24.06 25.55
CA GLU A 351 -43.43 23.90 26.13
C GLU A 351 -43.56 24.65 27.47
N ALA A 352 -42.55 24.55 28.34
CA ALA A 352 -42.52 25.27 29.61
C ALA A 352 -42.44 26.81 29.42
N LEU A 353 -41.67 27.28 28.45
CA LEU A 353 -41.59 28.70 28.11
C LEU A 353 -42.92 29.23 27.57
N ALA A 354 -43.56 28.51 26.64
CA ALA A 354 -44.89 28.88 26.13
C ALA A 354 -45.95 28.91 27.25
N ALA A 355 -45.89 27.95 28.19
CA ALA A 355 -46.78 27.94 29.35
C ALA A 355 -46.53 29.13 30.29
N LEU A 356 -45.27 29.50 30.51
CA LEU A 356 -44.89 30.66 31.32
C LEU A 356 -45.37 31.98 30.69
N GLU A 357 -45.16 32.15 29.38
CA GLU A 357 -45.65 33.32 28.62
C GLU A 357 -47.16 33.47 28.75
N HIS A 358 -47.91 32.37 28.54
CA HIS A 358 -49.36 32.36 28.71
C HIS A 358 -49.79 32.66 30.16
N HIS A 359 -49.06 32.16 31.16
CA HIS A 359 -49.33 32.47 32.57
C HIS A 359 -49.09 33.95 32.92
N LEU A 360 -48.03 34.56 32.36
CA LEU A 360 -47.75 35.98 32.52
C LEU A 360 -48.82 36.84 31.85
N GLU A 361 -49.26 36.46 30.64
CA GLU A 361 -50.33 37.15 29.94
C GLU A 361 -51.66 37.09 30.70
N LEU A 362 -52.05 35.89 31.18
CA LEU A 362 -53.22 35.74 32.05
C LEU A 362 -53.08 36.50 33.38
N GLY A 363 -51.88 36.53 33.94
CA GLY A 363 -51.57 37.30 35.16
C GLY A 363 -51.79 38.80 34.96
N ASN A 364 -51.28 39.35 33.86
CA ASN A 364 -51.45 40.75 33.48
C ASN A 364 -52.93 41.07 33.24
N GLN A 365 -53.66 40.25 32.48
CA GLN A 365 -55.09 40.47 32.24
C GLN A 365 -55.90 40.45 33.55
N LYS A 366 -55.59 39.55 34.49
CA LYS A 366 -56.24 39.53 35.81
C LYS A 366 -55.90 40.78 36.62
N MET A 367 -54.64 41.21 36.61
CA MET A 367 -54.22 42.43 37.29
C MET A 367 -54.93 43.65 36.72
N ASP A 368 -55.00 43.78 35.39
CA ASP A 368 -55.72 44.86 34.71
C ASP A 368 -57.20 44.85 35.07
N ASN A 369 -57.85 43.69 35.08
CA ASN A 369 -59.26 43.57 35.48
C ASN A 369 -59.49 43.97 36.94
N ILE A 370 -58.61 43.55 37.86
CA ILE A 370 -58.71 43.91 39.28
C ILE A 370 -58.48 45.40 39.47
N VAL A 371 -57.45 45.97 38.83
CA VAL A 371 -57.13 47.40 38.90
C VAL A 371 -58.27 48.23 38.31
N ASN A 372 -58.82 47.84 37.17
CA ASN A 372 -59.95 48.54 36.55
C ASN A 372 -61.22 48.47 37.40
N ALA A 373 -61.52 47.30 37.99
CA ALA A 373 -62.66 47.15 38.89
C ALA A 373 -62.50 48.02 40.15
N GLU A 374 -61.30 48.08 40.72
CA GLU A 374 -60.99 48.93 41.87
C GLU A 374 -61.10 50.43 41.52
N ILE A 375 -60.59 50.84 40.35
CA ILE A 375 -60.72 52.22 39.86
C ILE A 375 -62.20 52.59 39.70
N GLN A 376 -63.02 51.73 39.10
CA GLN A 376 -64.44 51.98 38.91
C GLN A 376 -65.19 52.05 40.26
N SER A 377 -64.87 51.15 41.19
CA SER A 377 -65.41 51.15 42.55
C SER A 377 -65.10 52.46 43.27
N ARG A 378 -63.84 52.92 43.22
CA ARG A 378 -63.42 54.21 43.80
C ARG A 378 -64.15 55.39 43.17
N LYS A 379 -64.28 55.45 41.85
CA LYS A 379 -65.05 56.51 41.15
C LYS A 379 -66.50 56.56 41.60
N LEU A 380 -67.12 55.40 41.84
CA LEU A 380 -68.50 55.33 42.33
C LEU A 380 -68.61 55.83 43.78
N HIS A 381 -67.65 55.45 44.63
CA HIS A 381 -67.55 55.97 45.99
C HIS A 381 -67.29 57.48 46.03
N GLU A 382 -66.40 58.00 45.18
CA GLU A 382 -66.13 59.44 45.01
C GLU A 382 -67.38 60.22 44.66
N LYS A 383 -68.11 59.78 43.64
CA LYS A 383 -69.37 60.41 43.24
C LYS A 383 -70.38 60.40 44.39
N GLY A 384 -70.50 59.28 45.11
CA GLY A 384 -71.41 59.17 46.25
C GLY A 384 -71.05 60.12 47.40
N LEU A 385 -69.77 60.29 47.71
CA LEU A 385 -69.31 61.17 48.79
C LEU A 385 -69.44 62.65 48.43
N LEU A 386 -69.09 63.04 47.20
CA LEU A 386 -69.28 64.42 46.72
C LEU A 386 -70.76 64.81 46.69
N GLN A 387 -71.64 63.84 46.39
CA GLN A 387 -73.09 64.03 46.47
C GLN A 387 -73.57 64.20 47.91
N LYS A 388 -73.05 63.41 48.87
CA LYS A 388 -73.35 63.61 50.30
C LYS A 388 -72.95 65.01 50.77
N VAL A 389 -71.78 65.52 50.37
CA VAL A 389 -71.38 66.90 50.71
C VAL A 389 -72.31 67.93 50.09
N SER A 390 -72.75 67.73 48.84
CA SER A 390 -73.80 68.60 48.24
C SER A 390 -75.07 68.62 49.07
N VAL A 391 -75.53 67.46 49.57
CA VAL A 391 -76.75 67.38 50.38
C VAL A 391 -76.56 68.09 51.73
N VAL A 392 -75.38 67.98 52.35
CA VAL A 392 -75.03 68.71 53.58
C VAL A 392 -75.06 70.22 53.32
N GLU A 393 -74.41 70.66 52.24
CA GLU A 393 -74.38 72.06 51.79
C GLU A 393 -75.79 72.62 51.56
N ASP A 394 -76.64 71.88 50.83
CA ASP A 394 -78.03 72.28 50.57
C ASP A 394 -78.85 72.38 51.87
N LYS A 395 -78.71 71.42 52.79
CA LYS A 395 -79.41 71.45 54.09
C LYS A 395 -79.00 72.66 54.92
N LEU A 396 -77.70 72.97 54.93
CA LEU A 396 -77.12 74.09 55.67
C LEU A 396 -77.59 75.43 55.09
N ASN A 397 -77.52 75.60 53.76
CA ASN A 397 -77.99 76.79 53.06
C ASN A 397 -79.50 77.03 53.26
N ASN A 398 -80.32 75.97 53.22
CA ASN A 398 -81.75 76.06 53.49
C ASN A 398 -82.03 76.47 54.94
N TYR A 399 -81.26 75.95 55.90
CA TYR A 399 -81.41 76.28 57.31
C TYR A 399 -81.04 77.73 57.61
N ILE A 400 -79.92 78.21 57.08
CA ILE A 400 -79.47 79.61 57.21
C ILE A 400 -80.49 80.56 56.59
N SER A 401 -80.99 80.23 55.39
CA SER A 401 -82.05 80.99 54.74
C SER A 401 -83.32 81.07 55.61
N GLY A 402 -83.67 79.96 56.29
CA GLY A 402 -84.77 79.93 57.27
C GLY A 402 -84.50 80.79 58.51
N ILE A 403 -83.27 80.85 59.00
CA ILE A 403 -82.89 81.71 60.12
C ILE A 403 -82.99 83.18 59.70
N ASN A 404 -82.44 83.55 58.55
CA ASN A 404 -82.52 84.90 58.02
C ASN A 404 -83.97 85.37 57.88
N LYS A 405 -84.86 84.52 57.34
CA LYS A 405 -86.29 84.81 57.28
C LYS A 405 -86.93 84.97 58.67
N SER A 406 -86.54 84.15 59.63
CA SER A 406 -87.04 84.25 61.01
C SER A 406 -86.58 85.53 61.70
N ILE A 407 -85.32 85.93 61.48
CA ILE A 407 -84.77 87.22 61.93
C ILE A 407 -85.60 88.37 61.35
N ASP A 408 -85.87 88.36 60.05
CA ASP A 408 -86.67 89.40 59.39
C ASP A 408 -88.12 89.44 59.91
N ASP A 409 -88.74 88.26 60.13
CA ASP A 409 -90.09 88.15 60.69
C ASP A 409 -90.17 88.64 62.16
N VAL A 410 -89.14 88.38 62.98
CA VAL A 410 -89.05 88.91 64.35
C VAL A 410 -88.81 90.43 64.33
N LYS A 411 -87.95 90.95 63.43
CA LYS A 411 -87.74 92.40 63.24
C LYS A 411 -89.04 93.11 62.82
N ALA A 412 -89.86 92.47 62.00
CA ALA A 412 -91.17 92.98 61.57
C ALA A 412 -92.27 92.86 62.65
N GLY A 413 -91.96 92.33 63.84
CA GLY A 413 -92.91 92.23 64.96
C GLY A 413 -93.96 91.13 64.79
N LYS A 414 -93.76 90.13 63.93
CA LYS A 414 -94.74 89.05 63.74
C LYS A 414 -94.83 88.17 64.98
N GLU A 415 -96.05 87.90 65.45
CA GLU A 415 -96.25 87.10 66.67
C GLU A 415 -95.99 85.59 66.45
N ASN A 416 -96.22 85.06 65.24
CA ASN A 416 -96.10 83.62 64.93
C ASN A 416 -94.88 83.32 64.04
N VAL A 417 -93.68 83.61 64.51
CA VAL A 417 -92.45 83.25 63.78
C VAL A 417 -92.13 81.76 64.01
N LYS A 418 -92.14 80.97 62.92
CA LYS A 418 -91.76 79.57 62.98
C LYS A 418 -90.24 79.47 62.85
N MET A 419 -89.58 79.07 63.94
CA MET A 419 -88.14 78.82 63.93
C MET A 419 -87.84 77.61 63.04
N PRO A 420 -86.85 77.70 62.13
CA PRO A 420 -86.39 76.56 61.38
C PRO A 420 -85.81 75.53 62.35
N ASN A 421 -86.00 74.25 62.07
CA ASN A 421 -85.42 73.17 62.85
C ASN A 421 -84.35 72.47 62.02
N LEU A 422 -83.14 72.39 62.57
CA LEU A 422 -82.04 71.62 62.00
C LEU A 422 -81.81 70.38 62.86
N ASP A 423 -81.79 69.23 62.21
CA ASP A 423 -81.27 68.02 62.83
C ASP A 423 -79.73 68.05 62.77
N VAL A 424 -79.14 68.71 63.77
CA VAL A 424 -77.68 68.85 63.92
C VAL A 424 -77.02 67.47 64.03
N ASP A 425 -77.67 66.52 64.70
CA ASP A 425 -77.14 65.16 64.88
C ASP A 425 -77.15 64.38 63.56
N ALA A 426 -78.13 64.58 62.69
CA ALA A 426 -78.12 64.01 61.34
C ALA A 426 -76.99 64.60 60.48
N LEU A 427 -76.79 65.92 60.50
CA LEU A 427 -75.71 66.57 59.75
C LEU A 427 -74.33 66.19 60.25
N ARG A 428 -74.16 66.12 61.58
CA ARG A 428 -72.93 65.63 62.20
C ARG A 428 -72.63 64.20 61.78
N ARG A 429 -73.63 63.30 61.82
CA ARG A 429 -73.47 61.91 61.36
C ARG A 429 -73.10 61.83 59.89
N GLU A 430 -73.67 62.70 59.04
CA GLU A 430 -73.30 62.78 57.63
C GLU A 430 -71.85 63.24 57.44
N MET A 431 -71.41 64.29 58.16
CA MET A 431 -70.03 64.78 58.12
C MET A 431 -69.02 63.78 58.68
N GLU A 432 -69.36 63.08 59.77
CA GLU A 432 -68.54 61.99 60.33
C GLU A 432 -68.49 60.80 59.35
N SER A 433 -69.59 60.45 58.68
CA SER A 433 -69.61 59.42 57.64
C SER A 433 -68.71 59.79 56.45
N ILE A 434 -68.73 61.05 56.01
CA ILE A 434 -67.86 61.54 54.94
C ILE A 434 -66.38 61.43 55.36
N ALA A 435 -66.04 61.86 56.58
CA ALA A 435 -64.69 61.78 57.10
C ALA A 435 -64.22 60.33 57.34
N ALA A 436 -65.11 59.40 57.70
CA ALA A 436 -64.80 57.99 57.87
C ALA A 436 -64.55 57.29 56.52
N ASP A 437 -65.30 57.66 55.49
CA ASP A 437 -65.19 57.09 54.15
C ASP A 437 -64.05 57.73 53.30
N LYS A 438 -63.29 58.68 53.85
CA LYS A 438 -62.14 59.32 53.16
C LYS A 438 -61.10 58.33 52.61
N ASN A 439 -61.03 57.13 53.16
CA ASN A 439 -60.12 56.08 52.70
C ASN A 439 -60.50 55.47 51.35
N LYS A 440 -61.73 55.69 50.89
CA LYS A 440 -62.27 55.12 49.65
C LYS A 440 -62.10 56.05 48.43
N LEU A 441 -61.55 57.24 48.65
CA LEU A 441 -61.36 58.27 47.63
C LEU A 441 -59.96 58.18 47.01
N SER A 442 -59.84 58.50 45.72
CA SER A 442 -58.55 58.84 45.12
C SER A 442 -58.03 60.17 45.69
N MET A 443 -56.74 60.46 45.42
CA MET A 443 -56.16 61.75 45.77
C MET A 443 -56.92 62.91 45.14
N GLU A 444 -57.28 62.80 43.86
CA GLU A 444 -58.07 63.81 43.16
C GLU A 444 -59.45 63.99 43.82
N GLY A 445 -60.11 62.88 44.15
CA GLY A 445 -61.38 62.92 44.88
C GLY A 445 -61.28 63.52 46.28
N LEU A 446 -60.16 63.28 47.00
CA LEU A 446 -59.89 63.90 48.30
C LEU A 446 -59.66 65.40 48.19
N LEU A 447 -58.93 65.84 47.17
CA LEU A 447 -58.69 67.26 46.91
C LEU A 447 -59.99 67.99 46.57
N MET A 448 -60.82 67.42 45.69
CA MET A 448 -62.15 67.99 45.38
C MET A 448 -63.06 68.02 46.62
N LEU A 449 -63.00 66.98 47.47
CA LEU A 449 -63.77 66.93 48.70
C LEU A 449 -63.31 68.00 49.71
N GLU A 450 -61.99 68.17 49.86
CA GLU A 450 -61.39 69.20 50.72
C GLU A 450 -61.78 70.59 50.23
N GLU A 451 -61.64 70.86 48.93
CA GLU A 451 -62.01 72.14 48.32
C GLU A 451 -63.48 72.47 48.58
N LYS A 452 -64.37 71.50 48.39
CA LYS A 452 -65.81 71.70 48.59
C LYS A 452 -66.20 71.90 50.05
N ILE A 453 -65.62 71.14 50.99
CA ILE A 453 -65.86 71.34 52.42
C ILE A 453 -65.27 72.67 52.89
N SER A 454 -64.10 73.05 52.39
CA SER A 454 -63.46 74.34 52.65
C SER A 454 -64.32 75.52 52.13
N GLY A 455 -64.84 75.40 50.91
CA GLY A 455 -65.79 76.36 50.34
C GLY A 455 -67.07 76.47 51.16
N MET A 456 -67.65 75.34 51.55
CA MET A 456 -68.84 75.30 52.40
C MET A 456 -68.56 75.93 53.78
N GLN A 457 -67.42 75.66 54.41
CA GLN A 457 -67.07 76.26 55.70
C GLN A 457 -66.83 77.77 55.63
N THR A 458 -66.15 78.25 54.60
CA THR A 458 -65.88 79.68 54.42
C THR A 458 -67.20 80.44 54.20
N GLY A 459 -68.09 79.90 53.36
CA GLY A 459 -69.46 80.39 53.20
C GLY A 459 -70.24 80.36 54.53
N PHE A 460 -70.20 79.23 55.22
CA PHE A 460 -70.90 79.05 56.49
C PHE A 460 -70.42 80.00 57.60
N THR A 461 -69.11 80.24 57.69
CA THR A 461 -68.52 81.16 58.68
C THR A 461 -68.97 82.59 58.42
N ARG A 462 -69.03 83.00 57.14
CA ARG A 462 -69.55 84.30 56.73
C ARG A 462 -71.01 84.45 57.10
N ASP A 463 -71.83 83.46 56.74
CA ASP A 463 -73.28 83.48 56.99
C ASP A 463 -73.59 83.46 58.50
N LYS A 464 -72.87 82.65 59.28
CA LYS A 464 -72.95 82.61 60.74
C LYS A 464 -72.63 83.97 61.34
N ARG A 465 -71.56 84.64 60.90
CA ARG A 465 -71.20 85.99 61.35
C ARG A 465 -72.30 86.99 61.01
N GLU A 466 -72.83 86.95 59.78
CA GLU A 466 -73.92 87.83 59.37
C GLU A 466 -75.20 87.60 60.21
N VAL A 467 -75.56 86.34 60.48
CA VAL A 467 -76.68 85.98 61.37
C VAL A 467 -76.42 86.49 62.79
N ALA A 468 -75.22 86.30 63.33
CA ALA A 468 -74.84 86.77 64.66
C ALA A 468 -74.94 88.30 64.78
N ASP A 469 -74.40 89.04 63.82
CA ASP A 469 -74.46 90.50 63.76
C ASP A 469 -75.93 90.98 63.65
N ARG A 470 -76.75 90.30 62.84
CA ARG A 470 -78.18 90.61 62.71
C ARG A 470 -78.97 90.35 64.00
N ILE A 471 -78.64 89.29 64.75
CA ILE A 471 -79.26 88.99 66.07
C ILE A 471 -78.81 89.99 67.13
N ALA A 472 -77.53 90.36 67.15
CA ALA A 472 -76.98 91.35 68.08
C ALA A 472 -77.66 92.72 67.89
N GLY A 473 -77.80 93.19 66.64
CA GLY A 473 -78.49 94.44 66.32
C GLY A 473 -79.99 94.45 66.62
N MET A 474 -80.61 93.32 66.95
CA MET A 474 -82.00 93.27 67.44
C MET A 474 -82.11 93.52 68.95
N GLY A 475 -81.04 93.27 69.72
CA GLY A 475 -81.03 93.45 71.17
C GLY A 475 -80.84 94.90 71.64
N GLU A 476 -80.38 95.80 70.75
CA GLU A 476 -80.20 97.22 71.08
C GLU A 476 -81.50 98.06 70.93
N ASN A 477 -82.50 97.54 70.21
CA ASN A 477 -83.78 98.22 69.98
C ASN A 477 -84.93 97.74 70.91
N THR A 478 -84.63 96.98 71.96
CA THR A 478 -85.62 96.26 72.77
C THR A 478 -85.97 96.91 74.12
N ASP A 479 -85.52 98.14 74.40
CA ASP A 479 -85.92 98.89 75.59
C ASP A 479 -87.43 99.23 75.55
N GLY A 480 -88.25 98.31 76.06
CA GLY A 480 -89.71 98.45 76.18
C GLY A 480 -90.55 97.34 75.53
N VAL A 481 -89.93 96.30 74.98
CA VAL A 481 -90.63 95.28 74.18
C VAL A 481 -90.99 94.05 75.03
N GLY A 482 -92.25 93.62 75.00
CA GLY A 482 -92.79 92.60 75.92
C GLY A 482 -92.10 91.23 75.87
N LYS A 483 -92.19 90.47 76.98
CA LYS A 483 -91.56 89.16 77.24
C LYS A 483 -91.55 88.16 76.06
N LYS A 484 -92.56 88.18 75.19
CA LYS A 484 -92.66 87.30 74.01
C LYS A 484 -91.60 87.57 72.93
N GLN A 485 -91.06 88.78 72.83
CA GLN A 485 -90.02 89.11 71.84
C GLN A 485 -88.63 88.75 72.35
N GLU A 486 -88.42 88.84 73.66
CA GLU A 486 -87.23 88.37 74.36
C GLU A 486 -87.06 86.83 74.23
N GLU A 487 -88.14 86.07 74.45
CA GLU A 487 -88.13 84.60 74.23
C GLU A 487 -87.76 84.20 72.79
N LYS A 488 -88.15 85.00 71.79
CA LYS A 488 -87.78 84.76 70.38
C LYS A 488 -86.32 85.09 70.10
N HIS A 489 -85.80 86.13 70.74
CA HIS A 489 -84.38 86.49 70.66
C HIS A 489 -83.50 85.40 71.27
N ASP A 490 -83.90 84.86 72.42
CA ASP A 490 -83.18 83.76 73.08
C ASP A 490 -83.27 82.44 72.30
N ASN A 491 -84.41 82.18 71.65
CA ASN A 491 -84.53 81.07 70.71
C ASN A 491 -83.59 81.25 69.50
N LEU A 492 -83.42 82.46 68.95
CA LEU A 492 -82.47 82.75 67.86
C LEU A 492 -81.02 82.57 68.32
N LYS A 493 -80.66 83.03 69.51
CA LYS A 493 -79.33 82.75 70.13
C LYS A 493 -79.09 81.26 70.30
N THR A 494 -80.11 80.50 70.71
CA THR A 494 -80.00 79.04 70.85
C THR A 494 -79.77 78.36 69.49
N GLN A 495 -80.40 78.84 68.42
CA GLN A 495 -80.14 78.34 67.07
C GLN A 495 -78.74 78.74 66.57
N LEU A 496 -78.24 79.93 66.92
CA LEU A 496 -76.86 80.35 66.63
C LEU A 496 -75.85 79.44 67.34
N ASN A 497 -76.05 79.12 68.62
CA ASN A 497 -75.18 78.18 69.34
C ASN A 497 -75.15 76.78 68.71
N LYS A 498 -76.26 76.34 68.08
CA LYS A 498 -76.27 75.09 67.31
C LYS A 498 -75.46 75.19 66.02
N LEU A 499 -75.44 76.35 65.36
CA LEU A 499 -74.57 76.60 64.21
C LEU A 499 -73.09 76.57 64.64
N ASP A 500 -72.77 77.06 65.82
CA ASP A 500 -71.41 77.02 66.39
C ASP A 500 -70.93 75.59 66.59
N MET A 501 -71.75 74.75 67.21
CA MET A 501 -71.41 73.33 67.38
C MET A 501 -71.22 72.61 66.04
N LEU A 502 -72.04 72.94 65.04
CA LEU A 502 -71.93 72.35 63.71
C LEU A 502 -70.69 72.85 62.95
N HIS A 503 -70.29 74.12 63.16
CA HIS A 503 -69.06 74.69 62.62
C HIS A 503 -67.83 73.92 63.12
N ASP A 504 -67.74 73.69 64.43
CA ASP A 504 -66.66 72.92 65.05
C ASP A 504 -66.59 71.48 64.51
N ASP A 505 -67.75 70.84 64.30
CA ASP A 505 -67.80 69.47 63.78
C ASP A 505 -67.44 69.39 62.28
N MET A 506 -67.81 70.41 61.50
CA MET A 506 -67.35 70.57 60.11
C MET A 506 -65.85 70.81 60.02
N GLU A 507 -65.29 71.62 60.92
CA GLU A 507 -63.85 71.90 61.01
C GLU A 507 -63.05 70.62 61.30
N LYS A 508 -63.49 69.84 62.31
CA LYS A 508 -62.90 68.53 62.62
C LYS A 508 -62.97 67.56 61.44
N ALA A 509 -64.07 67.56 60.68
CA ALA A 509 -64.22 66.69 59.52
C ALA A 509 -63.24 67.09 58.39
N GLN A 510 -63.08 68.39 58.13
CA GLN A 510 -62.10 68.88 57.15
C GLN A 510 -60.66 68.61 57.61
N GLU A 511 -60.32 68.88 58.86
CA GLU A 511 -58.97 68.64 59.38
C GLU A 511 -58.56 67.17 59.22
N ARG A 512 -59.49 66.24 59.49
CA ARG A 512 -59.28 64.80 59.22
C ARG A 512 -59.03 64.47 57.75
N ILE A 513 -59.65 65.20 56.82
CA ILE A 513 -59.45 65.01 55.38
C ILE A 513 -58.10 65.61 54.97
N ARG A 514 -57.80 66.83 55.43
CA ARG A 514 -56.54 67.55 55.19
C ARG A 514 -55.34 66.78 55.72
N ASP A 515 -55.38 66.28 56.96
CA ASP A 515 -54.32 65.44 57.55
C ASP A 515 -54.00 64.24 56.67
N LYS A 516 -55.03 63.65 56.03
CA LYS A 516 -54.82 62.52 55.13
C LYS A 516 -54.11 62.94 53.85
N VAL A 517 -54.49 64.06 53.25
CA VAL A 517 -53.90 64.60 52.02
C VAL A 517 -52.48 65.10 52.24
N GLU A 518 -52.24 65.87 53.30
CA GLU A 518 -51.00 66.60 53.50
C GLU A 518 -49.94 65.81 54.28
N ARG A 519 -50.34 64.87 55.14
CA ARG A 519 -49.40 64.09 55.96
C ARG A 519 -49.38 62.62 55.59
N GLN A 520 -50.54 61.96 55.63
CA GLN A 520 -50.59 60.51 55.51
C GLN A 520 -50.20 60.01 54.11
N ILE A 521 -50.77 60.58 53.05
CA ILE A 521 -50.46 60.11 51.69
C ILE A 521 -48.99 60.33 51.29
N PRO A 522 -48.36 61.50 51.54
CA PRO A 522 -46.94 61.66 51.29
C PRO A 522 -46.06 60.68 52.05
N GLN A 523 -46.40 60.39 53.31
CA GLN A 523 -45.70 59.38 54.11
C GLN A 523 -45.86 57.98 53.51
N ASP A 524 -47.09 57.55 53.21
CA ASP A 524 -47.38 56.25 52.61
C ASP A 524 -46.68 56.08 51.25
N LEU A 525 -46.61 57.14 50.44
CA LEU A 525 -45.91 57.16 49.16
C LEU A 525 -44.39 57.01 49.34
N ASN A 526 -43.80 57.71 50.31
CA ASN A 526 -42.38 57.56 50.61
C ASN A 526 -42.06 56.15 51.12
N GLU A 527 -42.91 55.58 51.98
CA GLU A 527 -42.76 54.19 52.45
C GLU A 527 -42.90 53.18 51.31
N LEU A 528 -43.86 53.39 50.40
CA LEU A 528 -44.02 52.55 49.21
C LEU A 528 -42.84 52.68 48.24
N SER A 529 -42.33 53.89 48.02
CA SER A 529 -41.13 54.13 47.21
C SER A 529 -39.92 53.43 47.80
N ALA A 530 -39.70 53.57 49.11
CA ALA A 530 -38.60 52.89 49.81
C ALA A 530 -38.72 51.36 49.73
N LYS A 531 -39.94 50.81 49.85
CA LYS A 531 -40.20 49.37 49.64
C LYS A 531 -39.95 48.95 48.20
N ALA A 532 -40.38 49.74 47.22
CA ALA A 532 -40.15 49.47 45.81
C ALA A 532 -38.66 49.49 45.45
N ASP A 533 -37.90 50.45 45.98
CA ASP A 533 -36.45 50.53 45.83
C ASP A 533 -35.75 49.34 46.50
N ASN A 534 -36.20 48.91 47.68
CA ASN A 534 -35.68 47.72 48.33
C ASN A 534 -35.96 46.45 47.52
N ILE A 535 -37.18 46.29 46.99
CA ILE A 535 -37.52 45.15 46.11
C ILE A 535 -36.66 45.18 44.85
N LYS A 536 -36.53 46.33 44.20
CA LYS A 536 -35.68 46.52 43.01
C LYS A 536 -34.23 46.16 43.31
N HIS A 537 -33.70 46.61 44.44
CA HIS A 537 -32.34 46.28 44.86
C HIS A 537 -32.18 44.78 45.10
N GLN A 538 -33.12 44.14 45.80
CA GLN A 538 -33.13 42.68 46.01
C GLN A 538 -33.21 41.91 44.69
N MET A 539 -34.03 42.35 43.74
CA MET A 539 -34.14 41.74 42.42
C MET A 539 -32.83 41.86 41.64
N ASN A 540 -32.24 43.05 41.59
CA ASN A 540 -30.96 43.26 40.93
C ASN A 540 -29.87 42.37 41.56
N THR A 541 -29.78 42.31 42.89
CA THR A 541 -28.81 41.42 43.56
C THR A 541 -29.04 39.95 43.24
N ARG A 542 -30.30 39.50 43.06
CA ARG A 542 -30.59 38.12 42.66
C ARG A 542 -30.20 37.87 41.20
N ILE A 543 -30.47 38.81 40.31
CA ILE A 543 -30.09 38.75 38.90
C ILE A 543 -28.56 38.68 38.79
N ASP A 544 -27.84 39.58 39.45
CA ASP A 544 -26.37 39.63 39.42
C ASP A 544 -25.76 38.30 39.90
N LYS A 545 -26.29 37.72 40.98
CA LYS A 545 -25.86 36.40 41.49
C LYS A 545 -26.14 35.28 40.50
N GLU A 546 -27.32 35.26 39.89
CA GLU A 546 -27.67 34.20 38.93
C GLU A 546 -26.88 34.33 37.62
N GLU A 547 -26.57 35.56 37.18
CA GLU A 547 -25.67 35.81 36.06
C GLU A 547 -24.24 35.33 36.36
N GLU A 548 -23.73 35.60 37.57
CA GLU A 548 -22.41 35.12 38.01
C GLU A 548 -22.35 33.59 38.07
N GLU A 549 -23.37 32.93 38.64
CA GLU A 549 -23.48 31.46 38.68
C GLU A 549 -23.52 30.86 37.26
N ARG A 550 -24.30 31.45 36.35
CA ARG A 550 -24.36 31.02 34.95
C ARG A 550 -23.02 31.21 34.25
N TYR A 551 -22.32 32.31 34.50
CA TYR A 551 -21.00 32.58 33.93
C TYR A 551 -19.97 31.54 34.39
N LEU A 552 -19.96 31.19 35.68
CA LEU A 552 -19.11 30.15 36.24
C LEU A 552 -19.40 28.78 35.62
N ALA A 553 -20.68 28.40 35.51
CA ALA A 553 -21.08 27.12 34.90
C ALA A 553 -20.65 27.03 33.41
N ILE A 554 -20.78 28.12 32.65
CA ILE A 554 -20.31 28.19 31.27
C ILE A 554 -18.79 28.01 31.21
N ARG A 555 -18.04 28.66 32.11
CA ARG A 555 -16.59 28.53 32.18
C ARG A 555 -16.15 27.10 32.51
N GLU A 556 -16.79 26.45 33.49
CA GLU A 556 -16.52 25.05 33.83
C GLU A 556 -16.78 24.10 32.64
N LEU A 557 -17.88 24.31 31.91
CA LEU A 557 -18.19 23.54 30.71
C LEU A 557 -17.14 23.74 29.60
N GLN A 558 -16.68 24.99 29.40
CA GLN A 558 -15.61 25.29 28.45
C GLN A 558 -14.30 24.61 28.85
N GLU A 559 -13.92 24.64 30.12
CA GLU A 559 -12.72 23.95 30.63
C GLU A 559 -12.83 22.42 30.48
N ALA A 560 -13.99 21.84 30.77
CA ALA A 560 -14.25 20.41 30.57
C ALA A 560 -14.14 20.02 29.09
N PHE A 561 -14.68 20.84 28.19
CA PHE A 561 -14.59 20.64 26.74
C PHE A 561 -13.15 20.74 26.24
N SER A 562 -12.37 21.73 26.70
CA SER A 562 -10.95 21.85 26.38
C SER A 562 -10.14 20.65 26.87
N LYS A 563 -10.38 20.15 28.08
CA LYS A 563 -9.74 18.91 28.59
C LYS A 563 -10.04 17.71 27.71
N LEU A 564 -11.28 17.57 27.24
CA LEU A 564 -11.69 16.47 26.37
C LEU A 564 -11.02 16.56 24.99
N GLN A 565 -10.91 17.76 24.41
CA GLN A 565 -10.12 17.97 23.18
C GLN A 565 -8.65 17.58 23.36
N MET A 566 -8.01 17.99 24.47
CA MET A 566 -6.62 17.63 24.75
C MET A 566 -6.42 16.12 24.92
N GLN A 567 -7.36 15.42 25.57
CA GLN A 567 -7.31 13.95 25.69
C GLN A 567 -7.48 13.25 24.34
N THR A 568 -8.36 13.73 23.46
CA THR A 568 -8.49 13.17 22.10
C THR A 568 -7.24 13.40 21.24
N ALA A 569 -6.54 14.52 21.44
CA ALA A 569 -5.26 14.79 20.77
C ALA A 569 -4.12 13.90 21.31
N ALA A 570 -4.04 13.71 22.63
CA ALA A 570 -3.04 12.86 23.27
C ALA A 570 -3.22 11.36 22.94
N GLY A 571 -4.47 10.88 22.85
CA GLY A 571 -4.79 9.50 22.50
C GLY A 571 -4.36 9.07 21.08
N ARG A 572 -4.16 10.03 20.15
CA ARG A 572 -3.63 9.74 18.81
C ARG A 572 -2.11 9.63 18.75
N GLY A 573 -1.38 10.16 19.74
CA GLY A 573 0.09 10.16 19.74
C GLY A 573 0.74 8.89 20.30
N SER A 574 0.06 8.13 21.16
CA SER A 574 0.69 7.00 21.89
C SER A 574 0.67 5.65 21.15
N SER A 575 0.01 5.54 19.99
CA SER A 575 -0.01 4.27 19.24
C SER A 575 1.22 4.10 18.32
N ALA A 576 2.09 5.11 18.20
CA ALA A 576 3.23 5.09 17.29
C ALA A 576 4.56 4.63 17.94
N VAL A 577 4.66 4.58 19.26
CA VAL A 577 5.97 4.44 19.96
C VAL A 577 6.25 3.04 20.51
N VAL A 578 5.30 2.10 20.46
CA VAL A 578 5.47 0.76 21.09
C VAL A 578 6.13 -0.29 20.17
N ARG A 579 6.55 0.06 18.94
CA ARG A 579 7.02 -0.93 17.94
C ARG A 579 8.52 -0.95 17.61
N GLU A 580 9.38 -0.30 18.40
CA GLU A 580 10.84 -0.28 18.16
C GLU A 580 11.71 -0.96 19.24
N GLY A 581 11.11 -1.64 20.24
CA GLY A 581 11.87 -2.17 21.38
C GLY A 581 12.38 -3.62 21.30
N SER A 582 12.11 -4.39 20.23
CA SER A 582 12.26 -5.85 20.27
C SER A 582 13.10 -6.46 19.13
N ALA A 583 14.16 -5.79 18.69
CA ALA A 583 15.07 -6.31 17.66
C ALA A 583 16.56 -6.03 17.96
N GLN A 584 16.99 -6.26 19.20
CA GLN A 584 18.41 -6.33 19.57
C GLN A 584 18.62 -7.45 20.61
N ASN A 585 18.62 -8.69 20.14
CA ASN A 585 19.37 -9.82 20.68
C ASN A 585 18.94 -11.08 19.92
N GLU A 586 19.67 -11.41 18.85
CA GLU A 586 20.01 -12.78 18.42
C GLU A 586 21.00 -12.72 17.25
#